data_AF-A0A7S1F6I3-F1
#
_entry.id   AF-A0A7S1F6I3-F1
#
_cell.length_a   1.000
_cell.length_b   1.000
_cell.length_c   1.000
_cell.angle_alpha   90.00
_cell.angle_beta   90.00
_cell.angle_gamma   90.00
#
_symmetry.space_group_name_H-M   'P 1'
#
loop_
_entity.id
_entity.type
_entity.pdbx_description
1 polymer ?
#
loop_
_entity_poly.entity_id
_entity_poly.type
_entity_poly.pdbx_seq_one_letter_code
_entity_poly.pdbx_strand_id
1 'polypeptide(L)'
;QFWVTLAKAYLRSGRFEESLAALNSSVFGLEDDGEIDYGLPDLARAEQTAPKANVARSGAFALRPDEYELLNSTRPFGGFGVGFGLNPGLDDSAGQPSSGSGKTLAASLQSCAGARLSAAERGAYAVFVAIWREIGWEELLVLQSRIFLMLDDADVEEEEVGVSPRLPKRVCTPFLSQLFEALHADISFFREWCNEDSANGPIKGGSALWMQRGALAERLQQDTKMEFGFRLCQSRGTCLRASRKLLKLYMSCSRLKEAVAQISVLCWITYVDEETCETHPASYGHCWPDWLFDVCARLVCRFGLAAVYAALGDDFPACCRTFVPALQLLLAAVEIAATDGCES
;
A
#
# COMPACT_ATOMS: atom_id res chain seq x y z
N GLN A 1 -17.55 -6.52 9.21
CA GLN A 1 -17.31 -6.39 7.75
C GLN A 1 -18.51 -5.85 6.95
N PHE A 2 -19.75 -6.28 7.20
CA PHE A 2 -20.96 -5.82 6.47
C PHE A 2 -21.05 -4.29 6.29
N TRP A 3 -20.92 -3.54 7.38
CA TRP A 3 -21.02 -2.06 7.37
C TRP A 3 -19.98 -1.38 6.50
N VAL A 4 -18.76 -1.91 6.43
CA VAL A 4 -17.70 -1.38 5.56
C VAL A 4 -18.04 -1.64 4.09
N THR A 5 -18.59 -2.81 3.76
CA THR A 5 -19.05 -3.12 2.39
C THR A 5 -20.23 -2.23 2.00
N LEU A 6 -21.17 -2.00 2.91
CA LEU A 6 -22.29 -1.09 2.68
C LEU A 6 -21.81 0.36 2.47
N ALA A 7 -20.88 0.84 3.31
CA ALA A 7 -20.27 2.16 3.13
C ALA A 7 -19.60 2.30 1.76
N LYS A 8 -18.87 1.27 1.30
CA LYS A 8 -18.30 1.26 -0.07
C LYS A 8 -19.36 1.39 -1.16
N ALA A 9 -20.52 0.73 -0.99
CA ALA A 9 -21.61 0.82 -1.95
C ALA A 9 -22.23 2.23 -1.99
N TYR A 10 -22.41 2.87 -0.84
CA TYR A 10 -22.89 4.25 -0.76
C TYR A 10 -21.90 5.25 -1.34
N LEU A 11 -20.61 5.11 -1.03
CA LEU A 11 -19.54 5.91 -1.61
C LEU A 11 -19.56 5.87 -3.15
N ARG A 12 -19.67 4.67 -3.74
CA ARG A 12 -19.77 4.50 -5.21
C ARG A 12 -20.99 5.19 -5.82
N SER A 13 -22.03 5.42 -5.01
CA SER A 13 -23.27 6.07 -5.42
C SER A 13 -23.29 7.58 -5.14
N GLY A 14 -22.20 8.16 -4.63
CA GLY A 14 -22.12 9.57 -4.21
C GLY A 14 -22.92 9.89 -2.93
N ARG A 15 -23.35 8.86 -2.20
CA ARG A 15 -24.17 8.96 -0.98
C ARG A 15 -23.27 9.05 0.25
N PHE A 16 -22.60 10.18 0.41
CA PHE A 16 -21.55 10.35 1.42
C PHE A 16 -22.08 10.32 2.85
N GLU A 17 -23.29 10.85 3.09
CA GLU A 17 -23.92 10.83 4.41
C GLU A 17 -24.20 9.41 4.89
N GLU A 18 -24.79 8.60 4.03
CA GLU A 18 -25.13 7.21 4.34
C GLU A 18 -23.90 6.34 4.42
N SER A 19 -22.86 6.65 3.63
CA SER A 19 -21.55 6.04 3.75
C SER A 19 -20.95 6.30 5.14
N LEU A 20 -20.96 7.56 5.59
CA LEU A 20 -20.42 7.96 6.89
C LEU A 20 -21.26 7.40 8.06
N ALA A 21 -22.59 7.37 7.91
CA ALA A 21 -23.48 6.75 8.88
C ALA A 21 -23.27 5.23 8.99
N ALA A 22 -23.02 4.55 7.86
CA ALA A 22 -22.69 3.13 7.85
C ALA A 22 -21.34 2.85 8.54
N LEU A 23 -20.34 3.72 8.32
CA LEU A 23 -19.08 3.66 9.08
C LEU A 23 -19.29 3.92 10.58
N ASN A 24 -20.20 4.81 10.97
CA ASN A 24 -20.51 5.00 12.39
C ASN A 24 -21.14 3.76 13.03
N SER A 25 -21.83 2.94 12.25
CA SER A 25 -22.47 1.69 12.73
C SER A 25 -21.52 0.49 12.72
N SER A 26 -20.28 0.63 12.24
CA SER A 26 -19.32 -0.47 12.27
C SER A 26 -18.85 -0.72 13.70
N VAL A 27 -19.16 -1.91 14.22
CA VAL A 27 -18.63 -2.37 15.49
C VAL A 27 -17.24 -2.94 15.25
N PHE A 28 -16.24 -2.29 15.83
CA PHE A 28 -14.88 -2.79 15.97
C PHE A 28 -14.60 -2.84 17.48
N GLY A 29 -14.23 -4.01 18.02
CA GLY A 29 -14.00 -4.15 19.47
C GLY A 29 -14.43 -5.47 20.12
N LEU A 30 -14.81 -6.50 19.36
CA LEU A 30 -14.92 -7.87 19.86
C LEU A 30 -14.24 -8.79 18.84
N GLU A 31 -13.06 -9.28 19.22
CA GLU A 31 -12.35 -10.45 18.70
C GLU A 31 -12.39 -10.70 17.18
N ASP A 32 -11.27 -10.50 16.49
CA ASP A 32 -10.83 -11.47 15.46
C ASP A 32 -9.35 -11.26 15.15
N ASP A 33 -8.51 -12.15 15.71
CA ASP A 33 -7.11 -12.34 15.34
C ASP A 33 -6.99 -13.27 14.11
N GLY A 34 -8.05 -13.33 13.30
CA GLY A 34 -8.11 -14.08 12.06
C GLY A 34 -7.26 -13.46 10.96
N GLU A 35 -6.14 -14.11 10.71
CA GLU A 35 -5.39 -14.09 9.46
C GLU A 35 -6.33 -14.08 8.24
N ILE A 36 -6.16 -13.07 7.38
CA ILE A 36 -6.94 -12.96 6.15
C ILE A 36 -6.46 -14.07 5.21
N ASP A 37 -7.24 -15.16 5.16
CA ASP A 37 -7.16 -16.22 4.16
C ASP A 37 -7.34 -15.62 2.76
N TYR A 38 -6.26 -15.68 1.97
CA TYR A 38 -6.32 -15.43 0.54
C TYR A 38 -6.78 -16.72 -0.12
N GLY A 39 -8.08 -17.01 -0.04
CA GLY A 39 -8.67 -18.11 -0.78
C GLY A 39 -8.18 -18.12 -2.24
N LEU A 40 -7.65 -19.28 -2.64
CA LEU A 40 -7.11 -19.55 -3.97
C LEU A 40 -8.09 -19.05 -5.04
N PRO A 41 -7.69 -18.17 -5.98
CA PRO A 41 -8.54 -17.85 -7.11
C PRO A 41 -8.68 -19.09 -8.00
N ASP A 42 -9.92 -19.44 -8.33
CA ASP A 42 -10.28 -20.52 -9.25
C ASP A 42 -9.65 -20.29 -10.64
N LEU A 43 -8.55 -21.02 -10.90
CA LEU A 43 -7.73 -20.93 -12.10
C LEU A 43 -8.50 -21.35 -13.37
N ALA A 44 -9.58 -22.14 -13.24
CA ALA A 44 -10.40 -22.60 -14.36
C ALA A 44 -11.18 -21.46 -15.05
N ARG A 45 -11.28 -20.28 -14.40
CA ARG A 45 -11.99 -19.12 -14.95
C ARG A 45 -11.09 -18.09 -15.63
N ALA A 46 -9.77 -18.33 -15.66
CA ALA A 46 -8.77 -17.41 -16.21
C ALA A 46 -8.82 -17.27 -17.75
N GLU A 47 -9.53 -18.15 -18.46
CA GLU A 47 -9.55 -18.12 -19.94
C GLU A 47 -10.59 -17.18 -20.56
N GLN A 48 -11.45 -16.48 -19.80
CA GLN A 48 -12.62 -15.79 -20.39
C GLN A 48 -12.81 -14.29 -20.09
N THR A 49 -11.84 -13.57 -19.51
CA THR A 49 -11.96 -12.11 -19.41
C THR A 49 -10.66 -11.36 -19.69
N ALA A 50 -10.32 -11.23 -20.97
CA ALA A 50 -9.50 -10.12 -21.44
C ALA A 50 -10.42 -8.90 -21.69
N PRO A 51 -10.43 -7.85 -20.85
CA PRO A 51 -11.06 -6.61 -21.24
C PRO A 51 -10.22 -5.95 -22.34
N LYS A 52 -10.86 -5.65 -23.47
CA LYS A 52 -10.31 -4.78 -24.50
C LYS A 52 -9.93 -3.45 -23.87
N ALA A 53 -8.71 -3.00 -24.16
CA ALA A 53 -8.19 -1.70 -23.77
C ALA A 53 -9.18 -0.58 -24.11
N ASN A 54 -9.59 0.18 -23.08
CA ASN A 54 -9.88 1.62 -23.11
C ASN A 54 -10.75 2.01 -21.91
N VAL A 55 -10.14 2.62 -20.89
CA VAL A 55 -10.76 3.72 -20.14
C VAL A 55 -9.63 4.68 -19.75
N ALA A 56 -9.51 5.77 -20.49
CA ALA A 56 -8.78 6.94 -20.03
C ALA A 56 -9.52 7.52 -18.82
N ARG A 57 -8.80 7.70 -17.70
CA ARG A 57 -9.21 8.65 -16.66
C ARG A 57 -8.11 9.67 -16.46
N SER A 58 -8.49 10.90 -16.82
CA SER A 58 -7.76 12.15 -16.72
C SER A 58 -7.60 12.58 -15.26
N GLY A 59 -6.49 13.26 -14.99
CA GLY A 59 -6.14 13.87 -13.71
C GLY A 59 -4.68 14.29 -13.72
N ALA A 60 -4.35 15.30 -14.54
CA ALA A 60 -3.00 15.74 -14.82
C ALA A 60 -2.27 16.29 -13.58
N PHE A 61 -1.26 15.53 -13.13
CA PHE A 61 0.05 16.04 -12.71
C PHE A 61 1.10 15.13 -13.38
N ALA A 62 1.22 15.28 -14.70
CA ALA A 62 2.27 14.63 -15.47
C ALA A 62 3.59 15.36 -15.16
N LEU A 63 4.33 14.86 -14.17
CA LEU A 63 5.72 15.27 -13.95
C LEU A 63 6.59 14.76 -15.12
N ARG A 64 7.60 15.55 -15.47
CA ARG A 64 8.43 15.34 -16.65
C ARG A 64 9.22 14.01 -16.54
N PRO A 65 9.39 13.28 -17.65
CA PRO A 65 10.19 12.04 -17.69
C PRO A 65 11.63 12.19 -17.17
N ASP A 66 12.18 13.41 -17.26
CA ASP A 66 13.61 13.68 -17.04
C ASP A 66 14.01 13.76 -15.55
N GLU A 67 13.06 13.72 -14.62
CA GLU A 67 13.32 13.71 -13.16
C GLU A 67 13.41 12.27 -12.58
N TYR A 68 13.30 11.23 -13.41
CA TYR A 68 13.10 9.83 -13.02
C TYR A 68 14.32 8.89 -13.14
N GLU A 69 15.55 9.41 -13.27
CA GLU A 69 16.76 8.57 -13.29
C GLU A 69 17.28 8.19 -11.88
N LEU A 70 16.44 7.60 -11.04
CA LEU A 70 16.86 7.06 -9.72
C LEU A 70 16.99 5.53 -9.71
N LEU A 71 17.36 4.96 -10.86
CA LEU A 71 18.08 3.68 -10.95
C LEU A 71 19.47 3.85 -11.59
N ASN A 72 19.86 5.07 -12.01
CA ASN A 72 21.18 5.40 -12.55
C ASN A 72 22.18 5.82 -11.47
N SER A 73 22.07 5.28 -10.25
CA SER A 73 23.22 5.34 -9.35
C SER A 73 24.25 4.36 -9.88
N THR A 74 25.16 4.88 -10.71
CA THR A 74 26.41 4.27 -11.18
C THR A 74 27.39 4.03 -10.04
N ARG A 75 26.90 3.50 -8.91
CA ARG A 75 27.74 2.91 -7.89
C ARG A 75 27.71 1.42 -8.13
N PRO A 76 28.85 0.79 -8.45
CA PRO A 76 28.91 -0.66 -8.46
C PRO A 76 28.38 -1.14 -7.10
N PHE A 77 27.59 -2.22 -7.14
CA PHE A 77 27.32 -3.07 -5.98
C PHE A 77 28.67 -3.53 -5.41
N GLY A 78 29.32 -2.66 -4.67
CA GLY A 78 30.67 -2.81 -4.16
C GLY A 78 30.59 -3.39 -2.76
N GLY A 79 30.89 -4.68 -2.64
CA GLY A 79 31.25 -5.33 -1.39
C GLY A 79 30.17 -5.28 -0.31
N PHE A 80 29.22 -6.21 -0.37
CA PHE A 80 28.51 -6.64 0.83
C PHE A 80 29.52 -7.34 1.75
N GLY A 81 30.16 -6.54 2.62
CA GLY A 81 30.83 -7.05 3.79
C GLY A 81 29.81 -7.77 4.67
N VAL A 82 30.19 -8.97 5.09
CA VAL A 82 29.51 -9.87 6.03
C VAL A 82 28.74 -9.10 7.10
N GLY A 83 27.41 -9.25 7.10
CA GLY A 83 26.52 -8.58 8.04
C GLY A 83 25.06 -8.71 7.61
N PHE A 84 24.54 -9.94 7.62
CA PHE A 84 23.12 -10.23 7.45
C PHE A 84 22.33 -9.57 8.58
N GLY A 85 21.48 -8.61 8.20
CA GLY A 85 20.47 -8.01 9.05
C GLY A 85 19.15 -7.99 8.30
N LEU A 86 18.51 -9.16 8.21
CA LEU A 86 17.05 -9.20 8.12
C LEU A 86 16.54 -8.34 9.28
N ASN A 87 15.53 -7.52 9.03
CA ASN A 87 15.09 -6.51 9.97
C ASN A 87 13.80 -6.94 10.68
N PRO A 88 13.83 -7.90 11.63
CA PRO A 88 12.85 -7.98 12.70
C PRO A 88 13.38 -7.13 13.86
N GLY A 89 12.94 -5.88 13.93
CA GLY A 89 13.26 -5.00 15.04
C GLY A 89 14.18 -3.85 14.65
N LEU A 90 13.67 -2.64 14.87
CA LEU A 90 14.45 -1.42 14.98
C LEU A 90 15.60 -1.66 15.98
N ASP A 91 16.84 -1.76 15.50
CA ASP A 91 17.95 -0.97 16.04
C ASP A 91 19.25 -1.05 15.22
N ASP A 92 19.87 0.13 15.19
CA ASP A 92 21.22 0.57 14.80
C ASP A 92 22.18 -0.38 14.05
N SER A 93 22.57 0.07 12.84
CA SER A 93 23.95 -0.11 12.36
C SER A 93 24.47 1.13 11.63
N ALA A 94 25.52 1.66 12.24
CA ALA A 94 26.38 2.81 11.96
C ALA A 94 26.50 3.29 10.50
N GLY A 95 25.94 4.48 10.25
CA GLY A 95 26.43 5.47 9.29
C GLY A 95 26.41 6.84 9.96
N GLN A 96 27.51 7.57 9.89
CA GLN A 96 27.79 8.85 10.58
C GLN A 96 26.66 9.92 10.49
N PRO A 97 26.63 10.89 11.44
CA PRO A 97 25.39 11.52 11.89
C PRO A 97 24.98 12.68 10.97
N SER A 98 24.01 12.44 10.09
CA SER A 98 23.22 13.53 9.52
C SER A 98 21.89 13.66 10.29
N SER A 99 21.87 14.58 11.24
CA SER A 99 20.67 15.17 11.88
C SER A 99 19.72 14.22 12.62
N GLY A 100 19.72 14.29 13.96
CA GLY A 100 18.79 13.58 14.85
C GLY A 100 17.29 13.89 14.62
N SER A 101 16.96 14.89 13.81
CA SER A 101 15.59 15.25 13.45
C SER A 101 14.88 14.20 12.55
N GLY A 102 15.63 13.41 11.76
CA GLY A 102 15.02 12.40 10.89
C GLY A 102 14.50 11.17 11.65
N LYS A 103 15.20 10.74 12.71
CA LYS A 103 14.78 9.61 13.56
C LYS A 103 13.51 9.97 14.36
N THR A 104 13.39 11.20 14.83
CA THR A 104 12.20 11.68 15.54
C THR A 104 10.97 11.72 14.63
N LEU A 105 11.10 12.23 13.40
CA LEU A 105 9.99 12.31 12.44
C LEU A 105 9.50 10.92 11.99
N ALA A 106 10.43 9.98 11.75
CA ALA A 106 10.06 8.60 11.41
C ALA A 106 9.27 7.93 12.56
N ALA A 107 9.71 8.13 13.81
CA ALA A 107 9.00 7.64 14.99
C ALA A 107 7.61 8.30 15.13
N SER A 108 7.49 9.60 14.91
CA SER A 108 6.21 10.32 14.92
C SER A 108 5.24 9.74 13.89
N LEU A 109 5.69 9.53 12.65
CA LEU A 109 4.89 8.92 11.57
C LEU A 109 4.51 7.46 11.87
N GLN A 110 5.40 6.69 12.50
CA GLN A 110 5.08 5.32 12.91
C GLN A 110 4.07 5.28 14.05
N SER A 111 4.11 6.29 14.92
CA SER A 111 3.26 6.41 16.09
C SER A 111 1.92 7.09 15.83
N CYS A 112 1.69 7.62 14.62
CA CYS A 112 0.46 8.34 14.29
C CYS A 112 -0.77 7.42 14.37
N ALA A 113 -1.93 8.00 14.68
CA ALA A 113 -3.16 7.24 14.88
C ALA A 113 -3.53 6.37 13.67
N GLY A 114 -3.38 6.90 12.44
CA GLY A 114 -3.62 6.14 11.20
C GLY A 114 -2.69 4.93 11.01
N ALA A 115 -1.47 4.96 11.56
CA ALA A 115 -0.53 3.85 11.51
C ALA A 115 -0.84 2.72 12.52
N ARG A 116 -1.57 3.04 13.60
CA ARG A 116 -1.92 2.10 14.68
C ARG A 116 -3.22 1.33 14.45
N LEU A 117 -3.94 1.63 13.37
CA LEU A 117 -5.19 0.96 13.03
C LEU A 117 -4.99 -0.54 12.76
N SER A 118 -5.87 -1.35 13.33
CA SER A 118 -5.93 -2.81 13.13
C SER A 118 -6.25 -3.17 11.67
N ALA A 119 -6.06 -4.43 11.29
CA ALA A 119 -6.36 -4.87 9.92
C ALA A 119 -7.83 -4.65 9.53
N ALA A 120 -8.75 -4.86 10.47
CA ALA A 120 -10.18 -4.66 10.28
C ALA A 120 -10.52 -3.16 10.13
N GLU A 121 -9.91 -2.31 10.95
CA GLU A 121 -10.13 -0.85 10.96
C GLU A 121 -9.57 -0.17 9.71
N ARG A 122 -8.43 -0.65 9.19
CA ARG A 122 -7.84 -0.14 7.93
C ARG A 122 -8.81 -0.24 6.76
N GLY A 123 -9.69 -1.24 6.75
CA GLY A 123 -10.74 -1.38 5.74
C GLY A 123 -11.75 -0.24 5.79
N ALA A 124 -12.18 0.16 6.99
CA ALA A 124 -13.08 1.30 7.21
C ALA A 124 -12.37 2.63 6.92
N TYR A 125 -11.13 2.78 7.40
CA TYR A 125 -10.32 3.98 7.16
C TYR A 125 -10.06 4.23 5.68
N ALA A 126 -9.83 3.18 4.88
CA ALA A 126 -9.71 3.33 3.43
C ALA A 126 -10.99 3.88 2.78
N VAL A 127 -12.18 3.50 3.26
CA VAL A 127 -13.45 4.08 2.78
C VAL A 127 -13.56 5.53 3.22
N PHE A 128 -13.20 5.82 4.47
CA PHE A 128 -13.23 7.17 5.03
C PHE A 128 -12.31 8.14 4.29
N VAL A 129 -11.07 7.72 4.01
CA VAL A 129 -10.12 8.47 3.16
C VAL A 129 -10.70 8.68 1.76
N ALA A 130 -11.38 7.68 1.19
CA ALA A 130 -11.97 7.83 -0.13
C ALA A 130 -13.15 8.82 -0.14
N ILE A 131 -13.96 8.90 0.93
CA ILE A 131 -14.95 9.98 1.11
C ILE A 131 -14.22 11.34 1.10
N TRP A 132 -13.19 11.49 1.95
CA TRP A 132 -12.41 12.72 2.05
C TRP A 132 -11.81 13.16 0.71
N ARG A 133 -11.30 12.22 -0.11
CA ARG A 133 -10.74 12.53 -1.42
C ARG A 133 -11.75 13.10 -2.41
N GLU A 134 -13.02 12.72 -2.29
CA GLU A 134 -14.09 13.19 -3.17
C GLU A 134 -14.66 14.53 -2.74
N ILE A 135 -14.80 14.78 -1.44
CA ILE A 135 -15.50 15.97 -0.93
C ILE A 135 -14.58 17.04 -0.32
N GLY A 136 -13.39 16.67 0.18
CA GLY A 136 -12.51 17.58 0.93
C GLY A 136 -12.66 17.46 2.45
N TRP A 137 -11.77 18.15 3.18
CA TRP A 137 -11.77 18.12 4.66
C TRP A 137 -12.87 19.01 5.25
N GLU A 138 -13.05 20.22 4.71
CA GLU A 138 -14.05 21.17 5.22
C GLU A 138 -15.48 20.63 5.03
N GLU A 139 -15.78 20.10 3.85
CA GLU A 139 -17.05 19.48 3.52
C GLU A 139 -17.30 18.24 4.38
N LEU A 140 -16.26 17.47 4.70
CA LEU A 140 -16.37 16.33 5.60
C LEU A 140 -16.75 16.75 7.04
N LEU A 141 -16.22 17.87 7.53
CA LEU A 141 -16.61 18.44 8.84
C LEU A 141 -18.06 18.97 8.82
N VAL A 142 -18.50 19.56 7.69
CA VAL A 142 -19.90 19.96 7.51
C VAL A 142 -20.82 18.74 7.51
N LEU A 143 -20.43 17.64 6.86
CA LEU A 143 -21.16 16.37 6.95
C LEU A 143 -21.22 15.84 8.37
N GLN A 144 -20.10 15.91 9.10
CA GLN A 144 -20.01 15.44 10.48
C GLN A 144 -20.99 16.19 11.39
N SER A 145 -20.99 17.53 11.36
CA SER A 145 -21.87 18.36 12.20
C SER A 145 -23.35 18.24 11.83
N ARG A 146 -23.65 17.88 10.58
CA ARG A 146 -25.02 17.65 10.11
C ARG A 146 -25.59 16.30 10.58
N ILE A 147 -24.78 15.25 10.58
CA ILE A 147 -25.24 13.88 10.85
C ILE A 147 -25.07 13.50 12.33
N PHE A 148 -24.06 14.05 13.01
CA PHE A 148 -23.72 13.66 14.36
C PHE A 148 -23.97 14.77 15.38
N LEU A 149 -24.31 14.34 16.60
CA LEU A 149 -24.36 15.22 17.77
C LEU A 149 -22.94 15.58 18.17
N MET A 150 -22.64 16.88 18.18
CA MET A 150 -21.40 17.40 18.75
C MET A 150 -21.60 17.62 20.26
N LEU A 151 -20.53 17.56 21.05
CA LEU A 151 -20.60 17.77 22.51
C LEU A 151 -21.23 19.13 22.88
N ASP A 152 -21.13 20.12 21.99
CA ASP A 152 -21.66 21.47 22.18
C ASP A 152 -23.15 21.61 21.77
N ASP A 153 -23.76 20.59 21.15
CA ASP A 153 -25.18 20.59 20.79
C ASP A 153 -26.10 20.24 21.99
N ALA A 154 -25.54 19.87 23.14
CA ALA A 154 -26.30 19.41 24.30
C ALA A 154 -27.05 20.53 25.06
N ASP A 155 -26.68 21.80 24.83
CA ASP A 155 -27.16 22.96 25.60
C ASP A 155 -27.99 23.96 24.78
N VAL A 156 -28.29 23.69 23.50
CA VAL A 156 -29.12 24.59 22.69
C VAL A 156 -30.59 24.22 22.86
N GLU A 157 -31.23 24.83 23.85
CA GLU A 157 -32.68 24.81 24.02
C GLU A 157 -33.40 25.28 22.74
N GLU A 158 -34.52 24.62 22.48
CA GLU A 158 -35.33 24.67 21.27
C GLU A 158 -35.84 26.07 20.91
N GLU A 159 -35.26 26.73 19.90
CA GLU A 159 -36.00 27.72 19.08
C GLU A 159 -35.54 27.67 17.62
N GLU A 160 -36.35 27.03 16.75
CA GLU A 160 -36.96 27.66 15.55
C GLU A 160 -37.42 26.64 14.47
N VAL A 161 -38.73 26.67 14.24
CA VAL A 161 -39.44 26.85 12.95
C VAL A 161 -38.82 26.23 11.68
N GLY A 162 -39.40 25.08 11.27
CA GLY A 162 -39.82 24.83 9.89
C GLY A 162 -38.77 24.74 8.78
N VAL A 163 -37.86 23.74 8.79
CA VAL A 163 -37.07 23.38 7.60
C VAL A 163 -36.78 21.87 7.54
N SER A 164 -37.56 21.14 6.72
CA SER A 164 -37.41 19.73 6.30
C SER A 164 -37.24 18.67 7.42
N PRO A 165 -37.64 17.40 7.19
CA PRO A 165 -37.37 16.34 8.15
C PRO A 165 -35.85 16.07 8.17
N ARG A 166 -35.12 16.80 9.02
CA ARG A 166 -33.74 16.48 9.35
C ARG A 166 -33.79 15.13 10.07
N LEU A 167 -33.10 14.13 9.51
CA LEU A 167 -32.91 12.85 10.21
C LEU A 167 -32.36 13.14 11.61
N PRO A 168 -32.80 12.43 12.66
CA PRO A 168 -32.29 12.65 14.00
C PRO A 168 -30.76 12.49 13.99
N LYS A 169 -30.05 13.52 14.44
CA LYS A 169 -28.59 13.49 14.61
C LYS A 169 -28.23 12.27 15.47
N ARG A 170 -27.21 11.54 15.06
CA ARG A 170 -26.75 10.31 15.73
C ARG A 170 -25.57 10.62 16.65
N VAL A 171 -25.36 9.82 17.68
CA VAL A 171 -24.12 9.92 18.46
C VAL A 171 -22.94 9.45 17.60
N CYS A 172 -21.87 10.25 17.52
CA CYS A 172 -20.63 9.82 16.88
C CYS A 172 -19.95 8.77 17.77
N THR A 173 -19.66 7.60 17.21
CA THR A 173 -18.97 6.54 17.95
C THR A 173 -17.51 6.91 18.21
N PRO A 174 -16.91 6.43 19.32
CA PRO A 174 -15.49 6.65 19.59
C PRO A 174 -14.58 6.18 18.45
N PHE A 175 -14.97 5.07 17.79
CA PHE A 175 -14.26 4.56 16.62
C PHE A 175 -14.28 5.55 15.45
N LEU A 176 -15.46 6.09 15.09
CA LEU A 176 -15.51 7.07 14.00
C LEU A 176 -14.74 8.35 14.36
N SER A 177 -14.83 8.81 15.62
CA SER A 177 -14.02 9.93 16.11
C SER A 177 -12.52 9.67 15.96
N GLN A 178 -12.06 8.45 16.28
CA GLN A 178 -10.67 8.02 16.06
C GLN A 178 -10.26 8.07 14.57
N LEU A 179 -11.17 7.74 13.65
CA LEU A 179 -10.89 7.87 12.21
C LEU A 179 -10.72 9.33 11.78
N PHE A 180 -11.53 10.26 12.31
CA PHE A 180 -11.36 11.70 12.08
C PHE A 180 -10.01 12.20 12.57
N GLU A 181 -9.62 11.84 13.80
CA GLU A 181 -8.32 12.19 14.37
C GLU A 181 -7.15 11.61 13.55
N ALA A 182 -7.27 10.34 13.15
CA ALA A 182 -6.27 9.66 12.32
C ALA A 182 -6.11 10.34 10.96
N LEU A 183 -7.22 10.68 10.30
CA LEU A 183 -7.20 11.36 9.00
C LEU A 183 -6.59 12.76 9.11
N HIS A 184 -6.98 13.53 10.12
CA HIS A 184 -6.44 14.86 10.34
C HIS A 184 -4.92 14.83 10.56
N ALA A 185 -4.43 13.90 11.39
CA ALA A 185 -3.01 13.71 11.62
C ALA A 185 -2.27 13.31 10.32
N ASP A 186 -2.81 12.36 9.55
CA ASP A 186 -2.22 11.92 8.29
C ASP A 186 -2.15 13.07 7.27
N ILE A 187 -3.23 13.84 7.10
CA ILE A 187 -3.26 15.01 6.21
C ILE A 187 -2.20 16.04 6.63
N SER A 188 -2.08 16.29 7.93
CA SER A 188 -1.11 17.27 8.47
C SER A 188 0.32 16.88 8.13
N PHE A 189 0.72 15.64 8.42
CA PHE A 189 2.04 15.12 8.07
C PHE A 189 2.28 15.10 6.55
N PHE A 190 1.26 14.80 5.76
CA PHE A 190 1.39 14.75 4.31
C PHE A 190 1.57 16.14 3.71
N ARG A 191 0.86 17.15 4.23
CA ARG A 191 1.02 18.56 3.84
C ARG A 191 2.42 19.08 4.20
N GLU A 192 2.91 18.78 5.40
CA GLU A 192 4.26 19.13 5.82
C GLU A 192 5.30 18.56 4.84
N TRP A 193 5.19 17.28 4.52
CA TRP A 193 6.07 16.65 3.53
C TRP A 193 5.96 17.30 2.13
N CYS A 194 4.75 17.61 1.64
CA CYS A 194 4.60 18.28 0.35
C CYS A 194 5.24 19.68 0.32
N ASN A 195 5.21 20.40 1.45
CA ASN A 195 5.84 21.71 1.58
C ASN A 195 7.37 21.59 1.60
N GLU A 196 7.92 20.58 2.28
CA GLU A 196 9.36 20.30 2.25
C GLU A 196 9.84 20.00 0.82
N ASP A 197 9.10 19.17 0.08
CA ASP A 197 9.44 18.83 -1.32
C ASP A 197 9.41 20.08 -2.22
N SER A 198 8.43 20.97 -2.00
CA SER A 198 8.27 22.22 -2.77
C SER A 198 9.37 23.24 -2.50
N ALA A 199 10.06 23.14 -1.37
CA ALA A 199 11.15 24.04 -0.99
C ALA A 199 12.47 23.78 -1.78
N ASN A 200 12.46 22.87 -2.78
CA ASN A 200 13.59 22.51 -3.64
C ASN A 200 14.90 22.20 -2.88
N GLY A 201 14.78 21.70 -1.65
CA GLY A 201 15.92 21.26 -0.86
C GLY A 201 16.46 19.90 -1.32
N PRO A 202 17.68 19.52 -0.90
CA PRO A 202 18.17 18.16 -1.14
C PRO A 202 17.24 17.14 -0.47
N ILE A 203 17.05 15.97 -1.11
CA ILE A 203 16.22 14.88 -0.60
C ILE A 203 16.83 14.34 0.70
N LYS A 204 16.32 14.81 1.84
CA LYS A 204 16.76 14.44 3.19
C LYS A 204 16.04 13.20 3.70
N GLY A 205 16.70 12.45 4.59
CA GLY A 205 16.09 11.33 5.31
C GLY A 205 16.62 9.95 4.91
N GLY A 206 16.63 9.04 5.90
CA GLY A 206 17.03 7.64 5.73
C GLY A 206 15.90 6.77 5.18
N SER A 207 16.21 5.50 4.88
CA SER A 207 15.25 4.51 4.35
C SER A 207 14.01 4.35 5.23
N ALA A 208 14.17 4.38 6.56
CA ALA A 208 13.06 4.29 7.51
C ALA A 208 12.05 5.45 7.39
N LEU A 209 12.52 6.69 7.21
CA LEU A 209 11.64 7.84 7.02
C LEU A 209 10.83 7.71 5.73
N TRP A 210 11.49 7.35 4.63
CA TRP A 210 10.86 7.16 3.33
C TRP A 210 9.87 6.00 3.31
N MET A 211 10.15 4.93 4.07
CA MET A 211 9.20 3.86 4.29
C MET A 211 7.91 4.36 4.97
N GLN A 212 8.03 5.20 6.00
CA GLN A 212 6.86 5.76 6.69
C GLN A 212 6.12 6.79 5.84
N ARG A 213 6.82 7.62 5.06
CA ARG A 213 6.20 8.55 4.09
C ARG A 213 5.44 7.82 2.99
N GLY A 214 6.01 6.74 2.44
CA GLY A 214 5.32 5.87 1.50
C GLY A 214 4.07 5.21 2.11
N ALA A 215 4.15 4.75 3.36
CA ALA A 215 3.00 4.19 4.08
C ALA A 215 1.92 5.24 4.40
N LEU A 216 2.30 6.49 4.67
CA LEU A 216 1.39 7.62 4.84
C LEU A 216 0.65 7.93 3.53
N ALA A 217 1.37 8.04 2.41
CA ALA A 217 0.77 8.25 1.10
C ALA A 217 -0.13 7.08 0.69
N GLU A 218 0.23 5.83 1.04
CA GLU A 218 -0.64 4.66 0.84
C GLU A 218 -1.97 4.84 1.57
N ARG A 219 -1.92 5.21 2.86
CA ARG A 219 -3.11 5.41 3.68
C ARG A 219 -4.02 6.49 3.10
N LEU A 220 -3.43 7.58 2.62
CA LEU A 220 -4.14 8.69 1.96
C LEU A 220 -4.52 8.41 0.49
N GLN A 221 -4.21 7.22 -0.03
CA GLN A 221 -4.47 6.80 -1.42
C GLN A 221 -3.89 7.76 -2.46
N GLN A 222 -2.68 8.24 -2.18
CA GLN A 222 -1.90 9.12 -3.06
C GLN A 222 -0.84 8.28 -3.79
N ASP A 223 -1.27 7.55 -4.82
CA ASP A 223 -0.49 6.54 -5.54
C ASP A 223 0.87 7.06 -6.05
N THR A 224 0.89 8.27 -6.59
CA THR A 224 2.11 8.89 -7.14
C THR A 224 3.15 9.20 -6.05
N LYS A 225 2.71 9.80 -4.94
CA LYS A 225 3.56 10.07 -3.77
C LYS A 225 3.96 8.78 -3.06
N MET A 226 3.08 7.79 -3.03
CA MET A 226 3.35 6.46 -2.48
C MET A 226 4.49 5.78 -3.25
N GLU A 227 4.42 5.74 -4.58
CA GLU A 227 5.47 5.21 -5.44
C GLU A 227 6.80 5.91 -5.18
N PHE A 228 6.79 7.25 -5.16
CA PHE A 228 7.97 8.07 -4.90
C PHE A 228 8.62 7.75 -3.55
N GLY A 229 7.83 7.69 -2.48
CA GLY A 229 8.33 7.37 -1.13
C GLY A 229 8.96 5.98 -1.05
N PHE A 230 8.30 4.96 -1.62
CA PHE A 230 8.85 3.59 -1.60
C PHE A 230 10.07 3.42 -2.51
N ARG A 231 10.15 4.09 -3.66
CA ARG A 231 11.34 4.09 -4.50
C ARG A 231 12.54 4.74 -3.82
N LEU A 232 12.33 5.87 -3.12
CA LEU A 232 13.39 6.52 -2.33
C LEU A 232 13.84 5.70 -1.11
N CYS A 233 12.94 4.88 -0.57
CA CYS A 233 13.29 3.87 0.42
C CYS A 233 14.23 2.81 -0.20
N GLN A 234 13.84 2.25 -1.36
CA GLN A 234 14.62 1.24 -2.08
C GLN A 234 16.00 1.74 -2.55
N SER A 235 16.09 3.00 -2.97
CA SER A 235 17.36 3.61 -3.37
C SER A 235 18.36 3.74 -2.22
N ARG A 236 17.90 3.61 -0.98
CA ARG A 236 18.70 3.71 0.27
C ARG A 236 18.87 2.37 0.99
N GLY A 237 18.19 1.32 0.54
CA GLY A 237 18.28 -0.02 1.12
C GLY A 237 17.15 -0.94 0.63
N THR A 238 17.37 -2.25 0.63
CA THR A 238 16.36 -3.23 0.26
C THR A 238 15.30 -3.37 1.35
N CYS A 239 14.03 -3.18 1.00
CA CYS A 239 12.90 -3.32 1.93
C CYS A 239 11.81 -4.19 1.31
N LEU A 240 11.60 -5.38 1.88
CA LEU A 240 10.57 -6.33 1.44
C LEU A 240 9.18 -5.67 1.40
N ARG A 241 8.83 -4.91 2.45
CA ARG A 241 7.54 -4.24 2.57
C ARG A 241 7.34 -3.21 1.46
N ALA A 242 8.35 -2.39 1.16
CA ALA A 242 8.28 -1.43 0.06
C ALA A 242 8.08 -2.12 -1.30
N SER A 243 8.82 -3.21 -1.56
CA SER A 243 8.69 -3.99 -2.80
C SER A 243 7.31 -4.61 -2.97
N ARG A 244 6.73 -5.18 -1.89
CA ARG A 244 5.36 -5.73 -1.91
C ARG A 244 4.32 -4.66 -2.21
N LYS A 245 4.48 -3.46 -1.65
CA LYS A 245 3.54 -2.34 -1.88
C LYS A 245 3.64 -1.80 -3.31
N LEU A 246 4.86 -1.60 -3.81
CA LEU A 246 5.10 -1.18 -5.18
C LEU A 246 4.58 -2.21 -6.20
N LEU A 247 4.81 -3.51 -5.96
CA LEU A 247 4.28 -4.56 -6.81
C LEU A 247 2.75 -4.49 -6.92
N LYS A 248 2.07 -4.37 -5.78
CA LYS A 248 0.60 -4.21 -5.76
C LYS A 248 0.15 -2.98 -6.55
N LEU A 249 0.84 -1.84 -6.38
CA LEU A 249 0.56 -0.62 -7.13
C LEU A 249 0.74 -0.83 -8.64
N TYR A 250 1.88 -1.38 -9.08
CA TYR A 250 2.17 -1.59 -10.50
C TYR A 250 1.21 -2.59 -11.15
N MET A 251 0.80 -3.63 -10.43
CA MET A 251 -0.24 -4.55 -10.90
C MET A 251 -1.58 -3.83 -11.10
N SER A 252 -1.97 -2.93 -10.19
CA SER A 252 -3.20 -2.14 -10.34
C SER A 252 -3.12 -1.12 -11.48
N CYS A 253 -1.96 -0.49 -11.68
CA CYS A 253 -1.72 0.46 -12.77
C CYS A 253 -1.38 -0.21 -14.11
N SER A 254 -1.38 -1.54 -14.18
CA SER A 254 -1.00 -2.33 -15.37
C SER A 254 0.42 -2.02 -15.91
N ARG A 255 1.36 -1.71 -15.01
CA ARG A 255 2.77 -1.42 -15.31
C ARG A 255 3.62 -2.69 -15.19
N LEU A 256 3.65 -3.47 -16.28
CA LEU A 256 4.25 -4.80 -16.30
C LEU A 256 5.75 -4.79 -15.98
N LYS A 257 6.54 -3.94 -16.65
CA LYS A 257 8.01 -3.93 -16.51
C LYS A 257 8.42 -3.66 -15.05
N GLU A 258 7.77 -2.69 -14.41
CA GLU A 258 8.03 -2.34 -13.02
C GLU A 258 7.52 -3.41 -12.06
N ALA A 259 6.38 -4.05 -12.34
CA ALA A 259 5.89 -5.19 -11.55
C ALA A 259 6.88 -6.37 -11.60
N VAL A 260 7.39 -6.72 -12.78
CA VAL A 260 8.39 -7.78 -12.98
C VAL A 260 9.70 -7.44 -12.25
N ALA A 261 10.13 -6.19 -12.28
CA ALA A 261 11.30 -5.75 -11.50
C ALA A 261 11.10 -5.94 -9.99
N GLN A 262 9.92 -5.58 -9.45
CA GLN A 262 9.64 -5.73 -8.02
C GLN A 262 9.53 -7.18 -7.58
N ILE A 263 8.86 -8.04 -8.34
CA ILE A 263 8.78 -9.47 -8.01
C ILE A 263 10.16 -10.14 -8.11
N SER A 264 11.02 -9.71 -9.03
CA SER A 264 12.42 -10.18 -9.10
C SER A 264 13.18 -9.86 -7.81
N VAL A 265 13.05 -8.62 -7.31
CA VAL A 265 13.63 -8.21 -6.02
C VAL A 265 13.07 -9.05 -4.86
N LEU A 266 11.76 -9.34 -4.86
CA LEU A 266 11.15 -10.18 -3.83
C LEU A 266 11.71 -11.61 -3.86
N CYS A 267 11.81 -12.22 -5.04
CA CYS A 267 12.38 -13.56 -5.21
C CYS A 267 13.82 -13.62 -4.71
N TRP A 268 14.62 -12.59 -5.00
CA TRP A 268 15.99 -12.52 -4.50
C TRP A 268 16.05 -12.43 -2.97
N ILE A 269 15.25 -11.55 -2.36
CA ILE A 269 15.25 -11.38 -0.89
C ILE A 269 14.85 -12.69 -0.20
N THR A 270 13.86 -13.41 -0.72
CA THR A 270 13.44 -14.69 -0.15
C THR A 270 14.42 -15.82 -0.42
N TYR A 271 15.06 -15.82 -1.60
CA TYR A 271 16.05 -16.82 -1.97
C TYR A 271 17.32 -16.73 -1.11
N VAL A 272 17.79 -15.52 -0.82
CA VAL A 272 18.96 -15.29 0.03
C VAL A 272 18.71 -15.67 1.49
N ASP A 273 17.46 -15.58 1.97
CA ASP A 273 17.08 -15.99 3.32
C ASP A 273 17.17 -17.52 3.51
N GLU A 274 16.82 -18.29 2.48
CA GLU A 274 16.91 -19.75 2.49
C GLU A 274 18.35 -20.29 2.50
N GLU A 275 19.29 -19.64 1.77
CA GLU A 275 20.70 -20.06 1.78
C GLU A 275 21.36 -19.87 3.16
N THR A 276 20.83 -18.99 4.02
CA THR A 276 21.27 -18.85 5.41
C THR A 276 20.65 -19.86 6.39
N CYS A 277 19.66 -20.63 5.95
CA CYS A 277 18.99 -21.62 6.79
C CYS A 277 19.61 -23.01 6.56
N GLU A 278 20.68 -23.33 7.31
CA GLU A 278 21.43 -24.60 7.24
C GLU A 278 20.63 -25.88 7.54
N THR A 279 19.31 -25.81 7.74
CA THR A 279 18.50 -26.91 8.30
C THR A 279 17.49 -27.59 7.38
N HIS A 280 17.43 -27.26 6.08
CA HIS A 280 16.56 -27.99 5.15
C HIS A 280 17.34 -28.79 4.09
N PRO A 281 17.35 -30.13 4.17
CA PRO A 281 18.09 -30.95 3.24
C PRO A 281 17.43 -30.96 1.86
N ALA A 282 18.27 -30.78 0.85
CA ALA A 282 18.00 -30.85 -0.57
C ALA A 282 17.36 -32.19 -1.00
N SER A 283 16.03 -32.27 -0.93
CA SER A 283 15.24 -33.36 -1.48
C SER A 283 13.95 -32.80 -2.06
N TYR A 284 14.00 -32.48 -3.36
CA TYR A 284 12.89 -32.12 -4.25
C TYR A 284 12.12 -30.82 -3.94
N GLY A 285 12.36 -29.81 -4.78
CA GLY A 285 11.52 -28.62 -4.89
C GLY A 285 12.05 -27.41 -4.12
N HIS A 286 12.41 -26.35 -4.84
CA HIS A 286 12.52 -25.03 -4.22
C HIS A 286 11.12 -24.65 -3.71
N CYS A 287 10.88 -24.76 -2.40
CA CYS A 287 9.60 -24.42 -1.78
C CYS A 287 9.53 -22.91 -1.57
N TRP A 288 9.19 -22.17 -2.63
CA TRP A 288 8.87 -20.76 -2.52
C TRP A 288 7.74 -20.55 -1.49
N PRO A 289 7.77 -19.49 -0.68
CA PRO A 289 6.66 -19.18 0.21
C PRO A 289 5.34 -19.05 -0.56
N ASP A 290 4.25 -19.64 -0.03
CA ASP A 290 2.94 -19.67 -0.69
C ASP A 290 2.48 -18.28 -1.15
N TRP A 291 2.68 -17.26 -0.32
CA TRP A 291 2.32 -15.88 -0.66
C TRP A 291 3.09 -15.32 -1.87
N LEU A 292 4.34 -15.76 -2.09
CA LEU A 292 5.17 -15.31 -3.21
C LEU A 292 4.75 -16.04 -4.48
N PHE A 293 4.46 -17.33 -4.37
CA PHE A 293 3.87 -18.12 -5.44
C PHE A 293 2.52 -17.54 -5.90
N ASP A 294 1.62 -17.26 -4.96
CA ASP A 294 0.32 -16.62 -5.24
C ASP A 294 0.45 -15.28 -5.95
N VAL A 295 1.42 -14.47 -5.52
CA VAL A 295 1.66 -13.17 -6.13
C VAL A 295 2.21 -13.32 -7.56
N CYS A 296 3.07 -14.30 -7.79
CA CYS A 296 3.57 -14.64 -9.13
C CYS A 296 2.44 -15.16 -10.02
N ALA A 297 1.61 -16.08 -9.52
CA ALA A 297 0.43 -16.57 -10.22
C ALA A 297 -0.52 -15.43 -10.59
N ARG A 298 -0.80 -14.49 -9.68
CA ARG A 298 -1.63 -13.30 -9.98
C ARG A 298 -1.00 -12.39 -11.02
N LEU A 299 0.32 -12.26 -11.04
CA LEU A 299 1.04 -11.51 -12.08
C LEU A 299 0.86 -12.17 -13.45
N VAL A 300 1.06 -13.48 -13.52
CA VAL A 300 0.88 -14.27 -14.74
C VAL A 300 -0.57 -14.23 -15.22
N CYS A 301 -1.55 -14.43 -14.34
CA CYS A 301 -2.97 -14.32 -14.69
C CYS A 301 -3.36 -12.91 -15.18
N ARG A 302 -2.69 -11.86 -14.68
CA ARG A 302 -3.01 -10.48 -15.04
C ARG A 302 -2.42 -10.06 -16.39
N PHE A 303 -1.21 -10.49 -16.71
CA PHE A 303 -0.46 -9.99 -17.87
C PHE A 303 -0.16 -11.07 -18.94
N GLY A 304 -0.30 -12.34 -18.59
CA GLY A 304 0.06 -13.48 -19.44
C GLY A 304 1.52 -13.89 -19.28
N LEU A 305 1.79 -15.19 -19.27
CA LEU A 305 3.12 -15.77 -19.08
C LEU A 305 4.13 -15.28 -20.13
N ALA A 306 3.74 -15.27 -21.41
CA ALA A 306 4.59 -14.81 -22.51
C ALA A 306 5.01 -13.33 -22.36
N ALA A 307 4.10 -12.47 -21.88
CA ALA A 307 4.40 -11.06 -21.65
C ALA A 307 5.38 -10.88 -20.49
N VAL A 308 5.24 -11.68 -19.42
CA VAL A 308 6.16 -11.68 -18.29
C VAL A 308 7.57 -12.10 -18.71
N TYR A 309 7.72 -13.16 -19.52
CA TYR A 309 9.03 -13.55 -20.07
C TYR A 309 9.60 -12.49 -21.02
N ALA A 310 8.77 -11.90 -21.88
CA ALA A 310 9.21 -10.82 -22.77
C ALA A 310 9.72 -9.59 -22.00
N ALA A 311 9.12 -9.30 -20.84
CA ALA A 311 9.56 -8.20 -19.96
C ALA A 311 10.93 -8.46 -19.30
N LEU A 312 11.40 -9.71 -19.25
CA LEU A 312 12.73 -10.10 -18.77
C LEU A 312 13.82 -10.01 -19.85
N GLY A 313 13.47 -9.57 -21.07
CA GLY A 313 14.42 -9.38 -22.18
C GLY A 313 15.37 -8.18 -22.01
N ASP A 314 15.92 -7.69 -23.13
CA ASP A 314 17.04 -6.73 -23.14
C ASP A 314 16.74 -5.38 -22.45
N ASP A 315 15.48 -4.95 -22.45
CA ASP A 315 15.00 -3.72 -21.80
C ASP A 315 14.93 -3.81 -20.26
N PHE A 316 15.27 -4.97 -19.67
CA PHE A 316 15.14 -5.16 -18.23
C PHE A 316 16.20 -4.37 -17.44
N PRO A 317 15.83 -3.69 -16.33
CA PRO A 317 16.75 -2.86 -15.57
C PRO A 317 18.03 -3.61 -15.19
N ALA A 318 19.19 -3.06 -15.54
CA ALA A 318 20.49 -3.70 -15.33
C ALA A 318 20.72 -4.09 -13.86
N CYS A 319 20.28 -3.24 -12.93
CA CYS A 319 20.36 -3.48 -11.48
C CYS A 319 19.52 -4.67 -11.00
N CYS A 320 18.55 -5.12 -11.80
CA CYS A 320 17.67 -6.24 -11.46
C CYS A 320 18.07 -7.53 -12.18
N ARG A 321 18.99 -7.48 -13.16
CA ARG A 321 19.41 -8.65 -13.95
C ARG A 321 19.97 -9.79 -13.09
N THR A 322 20.60 -9.46 -11.97
CA THR A 322 21.10 -10.43 -10.98
C THR A 322 19.98 -11.26 -10.33
N PHE A 323 18.74 -10.78 -10.35
CA PHE A 323 17.58 -11.42 -9.72
C PHE A 323 16.75 -12.26 -10.70
N VAL A 324 17.03 -12.15 -12.00
CA VAL A 324 16.28 -12.86 -13.05
C VAL A 324 16.31 -14.38 -12.89
N PRO A 325 17.44 -15.03 -12.53
CA PRO A 325 17.46 -16.50 -12.38
C PRO A 325 16.47 -17.00 -11.31
N ALA A 326 16.39 -16.31 -10.18
CA ALA A 326 15.47 -16.64 -9.10
C ALA A 326 14.00 -16.55 -9.56
N LEU A 327 13.65 -15.49 -10.29
CA LEU A 327 12.31 -15.34 -10.85
C LEU A 327 12.00 -16.39 -11.93
N GLN A 328 12.96 -16.75 -12.78
CA GLN A 328 12.77 -17.78 -13.80
C GLN A 328 12.44 -19.15 -13.18
N LEU A 329 13.09 -19.50 -12.07
CA LEU A 329 12.77 -20.72 -11.31
C LEU A 329 11.35 -20.68 -10.75
N LEU A 330 10.92 -19.54 -10.18
CA LEU A 330 9.55 -19.38 -9.69
C LEU A 330 8.52 -19.45 -10.83
N LEU A 331 8.80 -18.83 -11.98
CA LEU A 331 7.90 -18.87 -13.15
C LEU A 331 7.76 -20.30 -13.69
N ALA A 332 8.86 -21.06 -13.74
CA ALA A 332 8.81 -22.47 -14.13
C ALA A 332 7.96 -23.31 -13.16
N ALA A 333 8.05 -23.05 -11.85
CA ALA A 333 7.20 -23.71 -10.86
C ALA A 333 5.71 -23.37 -11.04
N VAL A 334 5.38 -22.11 -11.35
CA VAL A 334 4.01 -21.68 -11.66
C VAL A 334 3.49 -22.31 -12.95
N GLU A 335 4.35 -22.47 -13.96
CA GLU A 335 4.00 -23.13 -15.23
C GLU A 335 3.65 -24.60 -15.03
N ILE A 336 4.48 -25.35 -14.26
CA ILE A 336 4.22 -26.77 -13.94
C ILE A 336 2.91 -26.92 -13.16
N ALA A 337 2.68 -26.07 -12.15
CA ALA A 337 1.44 -26.11 -11.38
C ALA A 337 0.19 -25.80 -12.24
N ALA A 338 0.34 -24.92 -13.24
CA ALA A 338 -0.74 -24.61 -14.17
C ALA A 338 -1.05 -25.79 -15.11
N THR A 339 -0.04 -26.58 -15.51
CA THR A 339 -0.27 -27.77 -16.35
C THR A 339 -0.87 -28.94 -15.58
N ASP A 340 -0.44 -29.16 -14.33
CA ASP A 340 -0.93 -30.27 -13.49
C ASP A 340 -2.39 -30.07 -13.07
N GLY A 341 -2.83 -28.81 -12.89
CA GLY A 341 -4.23 -28.49 -12.59
C GLY A 341 -5.20 -28.67 -13.77
N CYS A 342 -4.70 -28.89 -14.99
CA CYS A 342 -5.52 -29.09 -16.20
C CYS A 342 -5.86 -30.58 -16.46
N GLU A 343 -5.21 -31.52 -15.76
CA GLU A 343 -5.45 -32.96 -15.89
C GLU A 343 -6.47 -33.53 -14.86
N SER A 344 -7.17 -32.66 -14.11
CA SER A 344 -8.13 -33.06 -13.06
C SER A 344 -9.60 -32.88 -13.46
#